data_AF-A0A4R4ZHA8-F1
#
_entry.id   AF-A0A4R4ZHA8-F1
#
_cell.length_a   1.000
_cell.length_b   1.000
_cell.length_c   1.000
_cell.angle_alpha   90.00
_cell.angle_beta   90.00
_cell.angle_gamma   90.00
#
_symmetry.space_group_name_H-M   'P 1'
#
loop_
_entity.id
_entity.type
_entity.pdbx_description
1 polymer ?
#
loop_
_entity_poly.entity_id
_entity_poly.type
_entity_poly.pdbx_seq_one_letter_code
_entity_poly.pdbx_strand_id
1 'polypeptide(L)'
;MFISRILAAAALAVLPLSSQAVAVGPDVAVQRAVDAVLAKHGGEQISPNQVRWADGGAVTTIQDPSKWGDPSTCAYGNFCVYTGSGYVGNRTDFYNCRAYTYYDDFWSYVNNQTGHTVAVLYSDQGSDPFYTPGAWHGQFTWNGLNYSAIKPC
;
A
#
# COMPACT_ATOMS: atom_id res chain seq x y z
N MET A 1 68.43 -15.01 -48.84
CA MET A 1 67.13 -15.63 -48.53
C MET A 1 66.99 -15.65 -47.01
N PHE A 2 66.38 -14.64 -46.42
CA PHE A 2 66.34 -14.43 -44.97
C PHE A 2 64.97 -14.84 -44.41
N ILE A 3 64.97 -15.78 -43.47
CA ILE A 3 63.78 -16.30 -42.79
C ILE A 3 63.55 -15.45 -41.54
N SER A 4 62.51 -14.63 -41.56
CA SER A 4 62.12 -13.79 -40.42
C SER A 4 61.11 -14.53 -39.54
N ARG A 5 61.45 -14.78 -38.27
CA ARG A 5 60.57 -15.39 -37.26
C ARG A 5 59.85 -14.28 -36.49
N ILE A 6 58.53 -14.28 -36.54
CA ILE A 6 57.67 -13.38 -35.77
C ILE A 6 57.34 -14.06 -34.43
N LEU A 7 57.79 -13.47 -33.33
CA LEU A 7 57.39 -13.80 -31.96
C LEU A 7 56.12 -13.01 -31.61
N ALA A 8 55.00 -13.69 -31.37
CA ALA A 8 53.79 -13.08 -30.85
C ALA A 8 53.77 -13.21 -29.32
N ALA A 9 53.76 -12.08 -28.61
CA ALA A 9 53.59 -12.04 -27.16
C ALA A 9 52.09 -11.94 -26.84
N ALA A 10 51.56 -12.93 -26.12
CA ALA A 10 50.18 -12.94 -25.65
C ALA A 10 50.07 -12.18 -24.32
N ALA A 11 49.37 -11.05 -24.32
CA ALA A 11 49.05 -10.30 -23.11
C ALA A 11 47.76 -10.86 -22.48
N LEU A 12 47.85 -11.42 -21.28
CA LEU A 12 46.68 -11.79 -20.47
C LEU A 12 46.08 -10.52 -19.83
N ALA A 13 44.87 -10.15 -20.24
CA ALA A 13 44.08 -9.12 -19.58
C ALA A 13 43.33 -9.72 -18.38
N VAL A 14 43.66 -9.27 -17.17
CA VAL A 14 42.94 -9.61 -15.93
C VAL A 14 41.73 -8.69 -15.82
N LEU A 15 40.52 -9.24 -15.97
CA LEU A 15 39.27 -8.50 -15.78
C LEU A 15 38.87 -8.51 -14.29
N PRO A 16 38.59 -7.34 -13.67
CA PRO A 16 38.11 -7.29 -12.30
C PRO A 16 36.69 -7.84 -12.23
N LEU A 17 36.46 -8.85 -11.38
CA LEU A 17 35.14 -9.33 -11.01
C LEU A 17 34.48 -8.29 -10.09
N SER A 18 33.63 -7.44 -10.67
CA SER A 18 32.71 -6.60 -9.90
C SER A 18 31.65 -7.49 -9.27
N SER A 19 31.69 -7.60 -7.94
CA SER A 19 30.66 -8.28 -7.15
C SER A 19 29.35 -7.49 -7.28
N GLN A 20 28.42 -7.98 -8.10
CA GLN A 20 27.09 -7.37 -8.22
C GLN A 20 26.27 -7.81 -7.01
N ALA A 21 25.89 -6.85 -6.16
CA ALA A 21 24.93 -7.09 -5.11
C ALA A 21 23.59 -7.50 -5.75
N VAL A 22 23.14 -8.72 -5.47
CA VAL A 22 21.82 -9.19 -5.92
C VAL A 22 20.79 -8.39 -5.11
N ALA A 23 20.05 -7.50 -5.79
CA ALA A 23 18.90 -6.86 -5.19
C ALA A 23 17.91 -7.95 -4.78
N VAL A 24 17.67 -8.11 -3.48
CA VAL A 24 16.62 -8.98 -2.97
C VAL A 24 15.31 -8.39 -3.49
N GLY A 25 14.67 -9.07 -4.43
CA GLY A 25 13.36 -8.68 -4.94
C GLY A 25 12.32 -8.62 -3.82
N PRO A 26 11.19 -7.92 -4.04
CA PRO A 26 10.11 -7.90 -3.06
C PRO A 26 9.68 -9.34 -2.72
N ASP A 27 9.33 -9.55 -1.46
CA ASP A 27 8.78 -10.81 -0.98
C ASP A 27 7.61 -11.24 -1.89
N VAL A 28 7.62 -12.49 -2.37
CA VAL A 28 6.62 -13.03 -3.31
C VAL A 28 5.20 -12.91 -2.75
N ALA A 29 5.01 -13.03 -1.43
CA ALA A 29 3.72 -12.84 -0.79
C ALA A 29 3.27 -11.38 -0.83
N VAL A 30 4.19 -10.43 -0.59
CA VAL A 30 3.91 -8.99 -0.69
C VAL A 30 3.55 -8.62 -2.11
N GLN A 31 4.31 -9.10 -3.11
CA GLN A 31 4.00 -8.79 -4.50
C GLN A 31 2.63 -9.36 -4.93
N ARG A 32 2.27 -10.58 -4.50
CA ARG A 32 0.94 -11.15 -4.76
C ARG A 32 -0.18 -10.29 -4.17
N ALA A 33 0.03 -9.73 -2.98
CA ALA A 33 -0.95 -8.86 -2.34
C ALA A 33 -1.07 -7.51 -3.08
N VAL A 34 0.06 -6.95 -3.54
CA VAL A 34 0.07 -5.79 -4.43
C VAL A 34 -0.72 -6.06 -5.72
N ASP A 35 -0.44 -7.18 -6.38
CA ASP A 35 -1.11 -7.57 -7.63
C ASP A 35 -2.62 -7.73 -7.43
N ALA A 36 -3.05 -8.26 -6.27
CA ALA A 36 -4.46 -8.38 -5.91
C ALA A 36 -5.14 -7.01 -5.74
N VAL A 37 -4.48 -6.04 -5.10
CA VAL A 37 -5.00 -4.67 -4.97
C VAL A 37 -5.08 -4.00 -6.36
N LEU A 38 -4.06 -4.14 -7.19
CA LEU A 38 -4.05 -3.60 -8.56
C LEU A 38 -5.16 -4.20 -9.42
N ALA A 39 -5.38 -5.52 -9.34
CA ALA A 39 -6.46 -6.18 -10.08
C ALA A 39 -7.85 -5.69 -9.65
N LYS A 40 -8.03 -5.34 -8.37
CA LYS A 40 -9.30 -4.90 -7.80
C LYS A 40 -9.60 -3.41 -8.02
N HIS A 41 -8.61 -2.55 -7.78
CA HIS A 41 -8.77 -1.08 -7.75
C HIS A 41 -8.11 -0.36 -8.92
N GLY A 42 -7.37 -1.08 -9.76
CA GLY A 42 -6.51 -0.50 -10.79
C GLY A 42 -5.37 0.33 -10.18
N GLY A 43 -4.79 1.20 -11.00
CA GLY A 43 -3.78 2.16 -10.58
C GLY A 43 -2.36 1.66 -10.80
N GLU A 44 -1.46 1.98 -9.88
CA GLU A 44 -0.04 1.68 -10.02
C GLU A 44 0.63 1.36 -8.67
N GLN A 45 1.63 0.48 -8.72
CA GLN A 45 2.52 0.23 -7.60
C GLN A 45 3.52 1.38 -7.47
N ILE A 46 3.47 2.12 -6.36
CA ILE A 46 4.32 3.30 -6.11
C ILE A 46 5.52 2.99 -5.20
N SER A 47 5.49 1.83 -4.53
CA SER A 47 6.61 1.29 -3.75
C SER A 47 6.45 -0.23 -3.60
N PRO A 48 7.46 -0.97 -3.09
CA PRO A 48 7.41 -2.44 -3.01
C PRO A 48 6.16 -3.00 -2.31
N ASN A 49 5.54 -2.25 -1.41
CA ASN A 49 4.35 -2.65 -0.67
C ASN A 49 3.21 -1.63 -0.74
N GLN A 50 3.20 -0.71 -1.72
CA GLN A 50 2.15 0.30 -1.84
C GLN A 50 1.58 0.41 -3.24
N VAL A 51 0.26 0.59 -3.30
CA VAL A 51 -0.51 0.79 -4.51
C VAL A 51 -1.28 2.10 -4.40
N ARG A 52 -1.08 2.99 -5.36
CA ARG A 52 -1.94 4.15 -5.59
C ARG A 52 -3.10 3.72 -6.49
N TRP A 53 -4.33 3.95 -6.05
CA TRP A 53 -5.52 3.55 -6.80
C TRP A 53 -5.68 4.38 -8.07
N ALA A 54 -6.39 3.85 -9.06
CA ALA A 54 -6.56 4.50 -10.37
C ALA A 54 -7.20 5.90 -10.28
N ASP A 55 -8.04 6.13 -9.27
CA ASP A 55 -8.68 7.42 -9.06
C ASP A 55 -7.72 8.49 -8.49
N GLY A 56 -6.54 8.09 -8.00
CA GLY A 56 -5.47 8.96 -7.53
C GLY A 56 -5.61 9.53 -6.12
N GLY A 57 -6.63 9.13 -5.34
CA GLY A 57 -6.89 9.71 -4.01
C GLY A 57 -6.80 8.73 -2.83
N ALA A 58 -6.64 7.45 -3.13
CA ALA A 58 -6.44 6.39 -2.15
C ALA A 58 -5.12 5.65 -2.37
N VAL A 59 -4.45 5.29 -1.27
CA VAL A 59 -3.21 4.50 -1.29
C VAL A 59 -3.36 3.32 -0.34
N THR A 60 -3.25 2.10 -0.87
CA THR A 60 -3.17 0.90 -0.04
C THR A 60 -1.72 0.55 0.25
N THR A 61 -1.38 0.41 1.52
CA THR A 61 -0.14 -0.16 2.01
C THR A 61 -0.39 -1.59 2.45
N ILE A 62 0.30 -2.54 1.80
CA ILE A 62 0.37 -3.93 2.21
C ILE A 62 1.24 -3.99 3.47
N GLN A 63 0.64 -4.42 4.58
CA GLN A 63 1.37 -4.56 5.83
C GLN A 63 1.84 -5.99 6.03
N ASP A 64 2.94 -6.13 6.77
CA ASP A 64 3.43 -7.41 7.24
C ASP A 64 2.43 -7.98 8.28
N PRO A 65 1.84 -9.16 8.04
CA PRO A 65 0.84 -9.74 8.93
C PRO A 65 1.39 -10.12 10.31
N SER A 66 2.71 -10.18 10.48
CA SER A 66 3.35 -10.45 11.77
C SER A 66 3.46 -9.21 12.67
N LYS A 67 3.20 -8.02 12.13
CA LYS A 67 3.26 -6.76 12.89
C LYS A 67 1.97 -6.51 13.64
N TRP A 68 2.13 -6.04 14.87
CA TRP A 68 1.03 -5.47 15.65
C TRP A 68 0.49 -4.22 14.95
N GLY A 69 -0.82 -4.03 15.09
CA GLY A 69 -1.50 -2.89 14.50
C GLY A 69 -1.15 -1.61 15.24
N ASP A 70 -0.94 -0.55 14.48
CA ASP A 70 -0.55 0.74 15.00
C ASP A 70 -1.36 1.86 14.32
N PRO A 71 -2.31 2.49 15.05
CA PRO A 71 -3.14 3.55 14.50
C PRO A 71 -2.32 4.81 14.16
N SER A 72 -1.14 5.01 14.77
CA SER A 72 -0.27 6.16 14.49
C SER A 72 0.33 6.12 13.08
N THR A 73 0.26 4.97 12.42
CA THR A 73 0.72 4.81 11.03
C THR A 73 -0.21 5.50 10.04
N CYS A 74 -1.44 5.84 10.42
CA CYS A 74 -2.34 6.65 9.60
C CYS A 74 -1.79 8.07 9.52
N ALA A 75 -1.36 8.51 8.33
CA ALA A 75 -0.72 9.81 8.17
C ALA A 75 -1.70 10.96 8.49
N TYR A 76 -1.14 12.06 9.00
CA TYR A 76 -1.88 13.28 9.30
C TYR A 76 -2.64 13.79 8.07
N GLY A 77 -3.91 14.14 8.24
CA GLY A 77 -4.79 14.60 7.18
C GLY A 77 -5.58 13.48 6.49
N ASN A 78 -5.33 12.20 6.81
CA ASN A 78 -5.99 11.07 6.16
C ASN A 78 -7.10 10.46 7.01
N PHE A 79 -8.07 9.86 6.34
CA PHE A 79 -8.92 8.82 6.90
C PHE A 79 -8.34 7.47 6.47
N CYS A 80 -8.00 6.58 7.40
CA CYS A 80 -7.40 5.29 7.10
C CYS A 80 -8.31 4.16 7.54
N VAL A 81 -8.43 3.12 6.72
CA VAL A 81 -9.11 1.86 7.07
C VAL A 81 -8.12 0.71 7.04
N TYR A 82 -8.39 -0.31 7.85
CA TYR A 82 -7.54 -1.48 8.02
C TYR A 82 -8.35 -2.76 7.86
N THR A 83 -7.84 -3.71 7.06
CA THR A 83 -8.54 -4.97 6.77
C THR A 83 -8.65 -5.90 7.98
N GLY A 84 -8.00 -5.60 9.11
CA GLY A 84 -8.11 -6.35 10.35
C GLY A 84 -8.51 -5.49 11.55
N SER A 85 -9.01 -6.15 12.59
CA SER A 85 -9.36 -5.49 13.85
C SER A 85 -8.11 -5.08 14.60
N GLY A 86 -8.15 -3.95 15.31
CA GLY A 86 -6.99 -3.44 16.05
C GLY A 86 -5.87 -2.90 15.15
N TYR A 87 -6.22 -2.31 14.00
CA TYR A 87 -5.30 -1.58 13.11
C TYR A 87 -4.23 -2.46 12.43
N VAL A 88 -4.54 -3.74 12.24
CA VAL A 88 -3.68 -4.72 11.54
C VAL A 88 -4.12 -4.93 10.09
N GLY A 89 -3.24 -5.59 9.32
CA GLY A 89 -3.52 -5.94 7.93
C GLY A 89 -3.30 -4.77 6.98
N ASN A 90 -3.80 -4.90 5.75
CA ASN A 90 -3.61 -3.88 4.74
C ASN A 90 -4.31 -2.60 5.17
N ARG A 91 -3.63 -1.48 4.98
CA ARG A 91 -4.12 -0.15 5.32
C ARG A 91 -4.41 0.62 4.05
N THR A 92 -5.59 1.22 3.93
CA THR A 92 -5.91 2.13 2.81
C THR A 92 -6.12 3.53 3.35
N ASP A 93 -5.36 4.48 2.80
CA ASP A 93 -5.34 5.89 3.21
C ASP A 93 -6.15 6.72 2.21
N PHE A 94 -7.17 7.44 2.67
CA PHE A 94 -7.99 8.35 1.88
C PHE A 94 -7.69 9.79 2.25
N TYR A 95 -7.34 10.61 1.25
CA TYR A 95 -6.95 12.01 1.48
C TYR A 95 -7.94 13.02 0.89
N ASN A 96 -8.32 12.88 -0.38
CA ASN A 96 -9.15 13.91 -1.03
C ASN A 96 -10.62 13.79 -0.61
N CYS A 97 -11.27 14.92 -0.35
CA CYS A 97 -12.70 15.00 0.00
C CYS A 97 -13.61 14.67 -1.20
N ARG A 98 -13.84 13.37 -1.43
CA ARG A 98 -14.77 12.82 -2.42
C ARG A 98 -15.18 11.41 -2.03
N ALA A 99 -16.24 10.88 -2.63
CA ALA A 99 -16.61 9.49 -2.42
C ALA A 99 -15.69 8.56 -3.23
N TYR A 100 -15.16 7.54 -2.56
CA TYR A 100 -14.38 6.45 -3.13
C TYR A 100 -15.23 5.20 -3.09
N THR A 101 -15.33 4.52 -4.22
CA THR A 101 -15.89 3.18 -4.22
C THR A 101 -14.97 2.26 -3.41
N TYR A 102 -15.53 1.55 -2.45
CA TYR A 102 -14.82 0.66 -1.56
C TYR A 102 -15.58 -0.65 -1.49
N TYR A 103 -14.96 -1.77 -1.83
CA TYR A 103 -15.62 -3.10 -1.80
C TYR A 103 -14.81 -4.10 -0.98
N ASP A 104 -13.95 -3.61 -0.10
CA ASP A 104 -13.20 -4.43 0.83
C ASP A 104 -13.89 -4.41 2.19
N ASP A 105 -13.77 -5.52 2.92
CA ASP A 105 -14.16 -5.53 4.32
C ASP A 105 -13.03 -4.87 5.11
N PHE A 106 -13.39 -4.01 6.05
CA PHE A 106 -12.46 -3.49 7.04
C PHE A 106 -13.02 -3.66 8.44
N TRP A 107 -12.14 -3.63 9.43
CA TRP A 107 -12.50 -3.99 10.80
C TRP A 107 -12.01 -2.95 11.80
N SER A 108 -11.18 -2.02 11.34
CA SER A 108 -10.81 -0.84 12.10
C SER A 108 -10.51 0.33 11.18
N TYR A 109 -10.64 1.54 11.72
CA TYR A 109 -10.34 2.78 11.02
C TYR A 109 -9.75 3.81 11.97
N VAL A 110 -9.03 4.78 11.38
CA VAL A 110 -8.50 5.96 12.06
C VAL A 110 -8.89 7.18 11.24
N ASN A 111 -9.63 8.10 11.85
CA ASN A 111 -9.85 9.44 11.34
C ASN A 111 -8.73 10.35 11.88
N ASN A 112 -7.60 10.43 11.17
CA ASN A 112 -6.48 11.30 11.51
C ASN A 112 -6.53 12.64 10.73
N GLN A 113 -7.73 13.08 10.36
CA GLN A 113 -7.94 14.27 9.56
C GLN A 113 -7.79 15.56 10.39
N THR A 114 -8.08 16.71 9.78
CA THR A 114 -7.95 18.04 10.41
C THR A 114 -9.28 18.72 10.56
N GLY A 115 -9.42 19.63 11.53
CA GLY A 115 -10.71 20.23 11.86
C GLY A 115 -11.70 19.16 12.32
N HIS A 116 -12.93 19.52 12.68
CA HIS A 116 -13.94 18.55 13.12
C HIS A 116 -14.47 17.67 11.97
N THR A 117 -13.61 17.30 11.02
CA THR A 117 -13.93 16.51 9.84
C THR A 117 -14.40 15.13 10.26
N VAL A 118 -15.49 14.70 9.64
CA VAL A 118 -16.14 13.42 9.83
C VAL A 118 -16.12 12.70 8.49
N ALA A 119 -15.71 11.44 8.49
CA ALA A 119 -15.86 10.60 7.31
C ALA A 119 -17.28 10.03 7.25
N VAL A 120 -17.78 9.85 6.03
CA VAL A 120 -19.06 9.22 5.75
C VAL A 120 -18.83 7.87 5.10
N LEU A 121 -19.45 6.83 5.67
CA LEU A 121 -19.38 5.46 5.18
C LEU A 121 -20.76 5.07 4.64
N TYR A 122 -20.82 4.68 3.37
CA TYR A 122 -22.06 4.33 2.69
C TYR A 122 -22.22 2.82 2.64
N SER A 123 -23.31 2.29 3.22
CA SER A 123 -23.57 0.85 3.18
C SER A 123 -24.01 0.41 1.77
N ASP A 124 -23.70 -0.82 1.41
CA ASP A 124 -24.23 -1.53 0.25
C ASP A 124 -25.69 -1.97 0.44
N GLN A 125 -26.18 -2.08 1.68
CA GLN A 125 -27.51 -2.62 2.00
C GLN A 125 -28.63 -1.58 2.03
N GLY A 126 -28.38 -0.35 1.57
CA GLY A 126 -29.37 0.72 1.54
C GLY A 126 -29.73 1.30 2.91
N SER A 127 -28.93 1.06 3.94
CA SER A 127 -29.05 1.73 5.23
C SER A 127 -28.53 3.17 5.18
N ASP A 128 -28.90 3.96 6.18
CA ASP A 128 -28.40 5.32 6.34
C ASP A 128 -26.86 5.35 6.41
N PRO A 129 -26.20 6.38 5.85
CA PRO A 129 -24.76 6.51 5.96
C PRO A 129 -24.31 6.56 7.43
N PHE A 130 -23.21 5.89 7.73
CA PHE A 130 -22.56 6.01 9.03
C PHE A 130 -21.61 7.21 9.02
N TYR A 131 -21.71 8.04 10.05
CA TYR A 131 -20.83 9.18 10.28
C TYR A 131 -19.85 8.84 11.37
N THR A 132 -18.55 8.90 11.08
CA THR A 132 -17.53 8.67 12.09
C THR A 132 -17.56 9.78 13.15
N PRO A 133 -16.99 9.57 14.33
CA PRO A 133 -16.59 10.70 15.17
C PRO A 133 -15.65 11.65 14.41
N GLY A 134 -15.55 12.87 14.92
CA GLY A 134 -14.64 13.88 14.37
C GLY A 134 -13.18 13.43 14.40
N ALA A 135 -12.32 14.21 13.74
CA ALA A 135 -10.88 13.96 13.68
C ALA A 135 -10.22 13.59 15.02
N TRP A 136 -9.11 12.87 14.91
CA TRP A 136 -8.32 12.31 16.02
C TRP A 136 -9.04 11.16 16.74
N HIS A 137 -9.73 10.33 15.95
CA HIS A 137 -10.48 9.20 16.46
C HIS A 137 -10.05 7.90 15.80
N GLY A 138 -9.97 6.83 16.58
CA GLY A 138 -9.74 5.47 16.09
C GLY A 138 -10.79 4.53 16.66
N GLN A 139 -11.30 3.63 15.83
CA GLN A 139 -12.27 2.63 16.24
C GLN A 139 -11.94 1.29 15.58
N PHE A 140 -12.24 0.21 16.29
CA PHE A 140 -12.20 -1.15 15.76
C PHE A 140 -13.44 -1.92 16.20
N THR A 141 -13.73 -3.01 15.49
CA THR A 141 -14.87 -3.88 15.73
C THR A 141 -14.48 -5.33 15.44
N TRP A 142 -15.18 -6.24 16.11
CA TRP A 142 -15.09 -7.69 15.87
C TRP A 142 -16.18 -8.20 14.93
N ASN A 143 -16.92 -7.28 14.31
CA ASN A 143 -17.84 -7.52 13.21
C ASN A 143 -17.32 -6.75 12.01
N GLY A 144 -17.20 -7.41 10.85
CA GLY A 144 -16.75 -6.77 9.62
C GLY A 144 -17.60 -5.56 9.27
N LEU A 145 -16.94 -4.47 8.89
CA LEU A 145 -17.59 -3.27 8.38
C LEU A 145 -17.62 -3.37 6.86
N ASN A 146 -18.82 -3.59 6.34
CA ASN A 146 -19.07 -3.72 4.92
C ASN A 146 -19.73 -2.43 4.43
N TYR A 147 -18.96 -1.63 3.71
CA TYR A 147 -19.40 -0.36 3.12
C TYR A 147 -19.02 -0.37 1.65
N SER A 148 -19.89 0.18 0.80
CA SER A 148 -19.72 0.28 -0.66
C SER A 148 -18.96 1.53 -1.10
N ALA A 149 -18.93 2.56 -0.24
CA ALA A 149 -18.16 3.76 -0.48
C ALA A 149 -17.73 4.45 0.81
N ILE A 150 -16.62 5.20 0.71
CA ILE A 150 -16.04 5.99 1.79
C ILE A 150 -15.85 7.41 1.28
N LYS A 151 -16.26 8.41 2.04
CA LYS A 151 -15.96 9.82 1.77
C LYS A 151 -15.23 10.40 2.99
N PRO A 152 -13.96 10.81 2.89
CA PRO A 152 -13.18 11.31 4.02
C PRO A 152 -13.50 12.80 4.27
N CYS A 153 -14.80 13.11 4.40
CA CYS A 153 -15.47 14.38 4.67
C CYS A 153 -16.98 14.16 4.39
#